data_AF-A0A8H9LYB7-F1
#
_entry.id   AF-A0A8H9LYB7-F1
#
_cell.length_a   1.000
_cell.length_b   1.000
_cell.length_c   1.000
_cell.angle_alpha   90.00
_cell.angle_beta   90.00
_cell.angle_gamma   90.00
#
_symmetry.space_group_name_H-M   'P 1'
#
loop_
_entity.id
_entity.type
_entity.pdbx_description
1 polymer ?
#
loop_
_entity_poly.entity_id
_entity_poly.type
_entity_poly.pdbx_seq_one_letter_code
_entity_poly.pdbx_strand_id
1 'polypeptide(L)'
;MSNPTVIDSTMTNTLLVMAGGTGGHVFPGLAVAQALKEQNWHIHWLGTAQRMEAELVPKAGFDISFIDIAGVRGNGLIRLLAAPFKIIKAVLQARRVIKQVKPDVVIGMGGFASGPGGVAAWLMGKPLILHEQNAAPGMTNRLLARIANRVLTGFADTFDAQQKASATEQETKLTDKYQWVGNPVRAGFAEIPPKQVSETHGPLNILILGGSLGAKALNENVPLALAKHDNVMVRHQCGKGHLASVNELYKSQFSDSSTWQVTEFVDDMPQAYQWADLVICRAGALTVAEVAAAGVAAIFVPLPHAVDDHQTKNAQTLVEQDAGHLLAQNELVNGGLTPLLEICLAQPNMLVAMGNKARALAKLDAVQRVTHCCQLLVEKAQ
;
A
#
# COMPACT_ATOMS: atom_id res chain seq x y z
N MET A 1 22.06 24.36 -47.92
CA MET A 1 22.38 24.50 -46.49
C MET A 1 21.09 24.78 -45.76
N SER A 2 20.44 23.72 -45.27
CA SER A 2 19.19 23.78 -44.51
C SER A 2 19.53 23.38 -43.09
N ASN A 3 19.36 24.33 -42.16
CA ASN A 3 19.61 24.14 -40.73
C ASN A 3 18.84 22.91 -40.21
N PRO A 4 19.46 22.07 -39.36
CA PRO A 4 18.69 21.12 -38.58
C PRO A 4 17.86 21.93 -37.57
N THR A 5 16.55 21.71 -37.60
CA THR A 5 15.61 22.16 -36.58
C THR A 5 16.13 21.69 -35.23
N VAL A 6 16.61 22.64 -34.42
CA VAL A 6 16.86 22.42 -33.01
C VAL A 6 15.52 22.05 -32.41
N ILE A 7 15.36 20.79 -32.01
CA ILE A 7 14.27 20.40 -31.12
C ILE A 7 14.52 21.18 -29.84
N ASP A 8 13.66 22.17 -29.60
CA ASP A 8 13.65 23.01 -28.41
C ASP A 8 13.75 22.13 -27.17
N SER A 9 14.48 22.59 -26.14
CA SER A 9 14.67 21.90 -24.87
C SER A 9 13.33 21.82 -24.12
N THR A 10 12.51 20.84 -24.50
CA THR A 10 11.06 20.77 -24.23
C THR A 10 10.76 20.64 -22.74
N MET A 11 9.87 21.52 -22.25
CA MET A 11 9.35 21.58 -20.88
C MET A 11 9.13 20.20 -20.24
N THR A 12 9.77 19.98 -19.08
CA THR A 12 9.54 18.82 -18.24
C THR A 12 8.15 18.89 -17.57
N ASN A 13 7.30 17.89 -17.80
CA ASN A 13 6.01 17.77 -17.10
C ASN A 13 6.22 17.67 -15.58
N THR A 14 5.32 18.29 -14.81
CA THR A 14 5.37 18.34 -13.35
C THR A 14 4.20 17.59 -12.72
N LEU A 15 4.52 16.59 -11.89
CA LEU A 15 3.55 15.88 -11.04
C LEU A 15 3.58 16.43 -9.61
N LEU A 16 2.42 16.78 -9.06
CA LEU A 16 2.25 16.99 -7.61
C LEU A 16 1.62 15.75 -6.96
N VAL A 17 2.37 15.06 -6.10
CA VAL A 17 1.89 13.91 -5.32
C VAL A 17 1.35 14.39 -3.97
N MET A 18 0.14 13.98 -3.61
CA MET A 18 -0.48 14.30 -2.32
C MET A 18 -0.74 13.01 -1.54
N ALA A 19 0.10 12.75 -0.57
CA ALA A 19 0.01 11.53 0.25
C ALA A 19 0.69 11.75 1.61
N GLY A 20 0.16 11.11 2.66
CA GLY A 20 0.76 11.24 3.99
C GLY A 20 0.06 10.43 5.08
N GLY A 21 0.68 10.39 6.25
CA GLY A 21 0.13 9.78 7.46
C GLY A 21 0.61 8.35 7.73
N THR A 22 0.54 7.45 6.74
CA THR A 22 0.93 6.03 6.88
C THR A 22 1.70 5.53 5.65
N GLY A 23 2.45 4.44 5.82
CA GLY A 23 3.23 3.83 4.73
C GLY A 23 2.35 3.35 3.56
N GLY A 24 1.11 2.96 3.85
CA GLY A 24 0.15 2.50 2.83
C GLY A 24 -0.23 3.57 1.80
N HIS A 25 -0.03 4.86 2.10
CA HIS A 25 -0.24 5.95 1.13
C HIS A 25 1.07 6.48 0.55
N VAL A 26 2.14 6.52 1.36
CA VAL A 26 3.44 7.11 0.97
C VAL A 26 4.20 6.18 0.02
N PHE A 27 4.34 4.88 0.32
CA PHE A 27 5.10 3.97 -0.53
C PHE A 27 4.57 3.78 -1.96
N PRO A 28 3.25 3.61 -2.20
CA PRO A 28 2.74 3.53 -3.56
C PRO A 28 2.93 4.87 -4.30
N GLY A 29 2.83 6.00 -3.61
CA GLY A 29 3.11 7.31 -4.18
C GLY A 29 4.59 7.48 -4.59
N LEU A 30 5.52 6.98 -3.78
CA LEU A 30 6.95 6.96 -4.11
C LEU A 30 7.26 6.07 -5.32
N ALA A 31 6.60 4.91 -5.44
CA ALA A 31 6.78 4.03 -6.60
C ALA A 31 6.37 4.73 -7.92
N VAL A 32 5.23 5.44 -7.91
CA VAL A 32 4.76 6.24 -9.06
C VAL A 32 5.69 7.43 -9.34
N ALA A 33 6.11 8.14 -8.30
CA ALA A 33 7.04 9.27 -8.40
C ALA A 33 8.38 8.87 -9.02
N GLN A 34 8.95 7.74 -8.58
CA GLN A 34 10.21 7.23 -9.10
C GLN A 34 10.10 6.87 -10.58
N ALA A 35 9.04 6.15 -10.98
CA ALA A 35 8.83 5.76 -12.37
C ALA A 35 8.64 6.96 -13.31
N LEU A 36 7.99 8.05 -12.86
CA LEU A 36 7.86 9.28 -13.66
C LEU A 36 9.15 10.11 -13.68
N LYS A 37 9.91 10.14 -12.58
CA LYS A 37 11.24 10.78 -12.55
C LYS A 37 12.19 10.14 -13.57
N GLU A 38 12.16 8.82 -13.72
CA GLU A 38 12.92 8.09 -14.75
C GLU A 38 12.50 8.45 -16.18
N GLN A 39 11.31 9.02 -16.35
CA GLN A 39 10.79 9.55 -17.62
C GLN A 39 10.99 11.07 -17.74
N ASN A 40 11.92 11.64 -16.97
CA ASN A 40 12.25 13.07 -16.93
C ASN A 40 11.10 13.98 -16.47
N TRP A 41 10.18 13.51 -15.61
CA TRP A 41 9.18 14.36 -14.96
C TRP A 41 9.78 15.05 -13.72
N HIS A 42 9.36 16.29 -13.48
CA HIS A 42 9.60 16.96 -12.21
C HIS A 42 8.55 16.49 -11.20
N ILE A 43 9.01 16.07 -10.03
CA ILE A 43 8.15 15.55 -8.96
C ILE A 43 8.20 16.49 -7.78
N HIS A 44 7.03 16.92 -7.31
CA HIS A 44 6.88 17.63 -6.06
C HIS A 44 5.86 16.93 -5.16
N TRP A 45 6.04 17.00 -3.86
CA TRP A 45 5.16 16.35 -2.89
C TRP A 45 4.41 17.36 -2.00
N LEU A 46 3.18 17.04 -1.65
CA LEU A 46 2.36 17.77 -0.67
C LEU A 46 2.04 16.85 0.51
N GLY A 47 2.55 17.17 1.69
CA GLY A 47 2.43 16.35 2.89
C GLY A 47 2.18 17.15 4.17
N THR A 48 2.41 16.51 5.31
CA THR A 48 2.36 17.12 6.64
C THR A 48 3.70 16.99 7.36
N ALA A 49 4.11 18.02 8.10
CA ALA A 49 5.47 18.08 8.66
C ALA A 49 5.72 17.11 9.83
N GLN A 50 4.66 16.58 10.45
CA GLN A 50 4.74 15.76 11.68
C GLN A 50 4.61 14.24 11.41
N ARG A 51 4.69 13.81 10.16
CA ARG A 51 4.43 12.42 9.75
C ARG A 51 5.57 11.88 8.90
N MET A 52 5.54 10.56 8.66
CA MET A 52 6.64 9.84 8.01
C MET A 52 7.03 10.38 6.63
N GLU A 53 6.10 10.99 5.89
CA GLU A 53 6.41 11.59 4.59
C GLU A 53 7.44 12.71 4.69
N ALA A 54 7.54 13.43 5.82
CA ALA A 54 8.52 14.49 6.02
C ALA A 54 9.97 13.97 6.05
N GLU A 55 10.16 12.68 6.33
CA GLU A 55 11.48 12.03 6.32
C GLU A 55 11.68 11.19 5.05
N LEU A 56 10.67 10.40 4.67
CA LEU A 56 10.80 9.44 3.56
C LEU A 56 10.90 10.12 2.19
N VAL A 57 10.15 11.21 1.96
CA VAL A 57 10.10 11.87 0.65
C VAL A 57 11.42 12.59 0.33
N PRO A 58 12.01 13.40 1.24
CA PRO A 58 13.34 13.98 1.01
C PRO A 58 14.43 12.93 0.86
N LYS A 59 14.38 11.84 1.64
CA LYS A 59 15.34 10.72 1.51
C LYS A 59 15.27 10.04 0.14
N ALA A 60 14.10 10.01 -0.49
CA ALA A 60 13.92 9.53 -1.85
C ALA A 60 14.34 10.57 -2.93
N GLY A 61 14.79 11.76 -2.52
CA GLY A 61 15.29 12.80 -3.43
C GLY A 61 14.16 13.56 -4.14
N PHE A 62 13.04 13.79 -3.46
CA PHE A 62 11.92 14.59 -3.95
C PHE A 62 11.66 15.80 -3.04
N ASP A 63 11.31 16.93 -3.65
CA ASP A 63 10.91 18.13 -2.93
C ASP A 63 9.54 17.94 -2.27
N ILE A 64 9.36 18.52 -1.07
CA ILE A 64 8.12 18.42 -0.31
C ILE A 64 7.71 19.79 0.25
N SER A 65 6.43 20.12 0.09
CA SER A 65 5.77 21.22 0.77
C SER A 65 4.78 20.71 1.81
N PHE A 66 4.69 21.44 2.92
CA PHE A 66 3.85 21.04 4.05
C PHE A 66 2.62 21.94 4.21
N ILE A 67 1.49 21.32 4.53
CA ILE A 67 0.26 22.01 4.94
C ILE A 67 -0.13 21.62 6.37
N ASP A 68 -0.81 22.55 7.05
CA ASP A 68 -1.24 22.38 8.44
C ASP A 68 -2.62 21.71 8.48
N ILE A 69 -2.61 20.38 8.40
CA ILE A 69 -3.82 19.55 8.48
C ILE A 69 -3.57 18.30 9.31
N ALA A 70 -4.53 17.96 10.17
CA ALA A 70 -4.53 16.75 10.98
C ALA A 70 -5.91 16.10 10.96
N GLY A 71 -5.95 14.81 11.31
CA GLY A 71 -7.19 14.05 11.35
C GLY A 71 -8.23 14.61 12.32
N VAL A 72 -9.47 14.66 11.84
CA VAL A 72 -10.61 15.23 12.58
C VAL A 72 -11.38 14.18 13.39
N ARG A 73 -11.13 12.89 13.17
CA ARG A 73 -11.87 11.76 13.79
C ARG A 73 -11.45 11.61 15.26
N GLY A 74 -12.43 11.57 16.17
CA GLY A 74 -12.25 11.23 17.59
C GLY A 74 -11.76 12.34 18.53
N ASN A 75 -11.74 13.61 18.09
CA ASN A 75 -10.89 14.64 18.71
C ASN A 75 -11.62 15.75 19.52
N GLY A 76 -12.84 15.50 20.00
CA GLY A 76 -13.58 16.41 20.90
C GLY A 76 -14.27 17.61 20.22
N LEU A 77 -15.27 18.20 20.90
CA LEU A 77 -16.18 19.23 20.36
C LEU A 77 -15.46 20.48 19.83
N ILE A 78 -14.42 20.93 20.53
CA ILE A 78 -13.65 22.14 20.18
C ILE A 78 -12.89 21.97 18.86
N ARG A 79 -12.25 20.82 18.63
CA ARG A 79 -11.54 20.55 17.36
C ARG A 79 -12.50 20.31 16.20
N LEU A 80 -13.69 19.79 16.48
CA LEU A 80 -14.75 19.67 15.48
C LEU A 80 -15.22 21.05 14.98
N LEU A 81 -15.42 22.00 15.90
CA LEU A 81 -15.80 23.38 15.55
C LEU A 81 -14.67 24.14 14.83
N ALA A 82 -13.41 23.87 15.17
CA ALA A 82 -12.26 24.45 14.46
C ALA A 82 -11.96 23.80 13.10
N ALA A 83 -12.55 22.64 12.81
CA ALA A 83 -12.23 21.84 11.62
C ALA A 83 -12.47 22.58 10.30
N PRO A 84 -13.61 23.28 10.09
CA PRO A 84 -13.85 24.01 8.84
C PRO A 84 -12.79 25.08 8.57
N PHE A 85 -12.42 25.86 9.60
CA PHE A 85 -11.39 26.91 9.48
C PHE A 85 -10.01 26.31 9.15
N LYS A 86 -9.64 25.20 9.79
CA LYS A 86 -8.39 24.48 9.50
C LYS A 86 -8.37 23.93 8.07
N ILE A 87 -9.49 23.37 7.60
CA ILE A 87 -9.62 22.87 6.23
C ILE A 87 -9.47 24.02 5.23
N ILE A 88 -10.16 25.15 5.43
CA ILE A 88 -10.04 26.33 4.56
C ILE A 88 -8.59 26.83 4.53
N LYS A 89 -7.94 26.96 5.68
CA LYS A 89 -6.53 27.34 5.77
C LYS A 89 -5.64 26.38 4.98
N ALA A 90 -5.85 25.07 5.14
CA ALA A 90 -5.08 24.05 4.43
C ALA A 90 -5.31 24.09 2.91
N VAL A 91 -6.54 24.38 2.45
CA VAL A 91 -6.85 24.59 1.03
C VAL A 91 -6.11 25.82 0.49
N LEU A 92 -6.09 26.92 1.24
CA LEU A 92 -5.35 28.13 0.84
C LEU A 92 -3.83 27.89 0.80
N GLN A 93 -3.28 27.11 1.73
CA GLN A 93 -1.87 26.70 1.71
C GLN A 93 -1.57 25.82 0.49
N ALA A 94 -2.39 24.81 0.23
CA ALA A 94 -2.23 23.95 -0.95
C ALA A 94 -2.34 24.75 -2.25
N ARG A 95 -3.26 25.71 -2.35
CA ARG A 95 -3.37 26.64 -3.48
C ARG A 95 -2.09 27.45 -3.70
N ARG A 96 -1.40 27.87 -2.63
CA ARG A 96 -0.10 28.57 -2.76
C ARG A 96 0.97 27.64 -3.31
N VAL A 97 1.04 26.39 -2.83
CA VAL A 97 1.98 25.38 -3.36
C VAL A 97 1.70 25.11 -4.84
N ILE A 98 0.45 24.85 -5.22
CA ILE A 98 0.08 24.60 -6.63
C ILE A 98 0.43 25.80 -7.52
N LYS A 99 0.31 27.05 -7.04
CA LYS A 99 0.73 28.24 -7.78
C LYS A 99 2.25 28.35 -7.96
N GLN A 100 3.02 27.88 -6.99
CA GLN A 100 4.48 27.92 -7.02
C GLN A 100 5.04 26.80 -7.89
N VAL A 101 4.58 25.57 -7.65
CA VAL A 101 5.00 24.34 -8.34
C VAL A 101 4.47 24.29 -9.77
N LYS A 102 3.27 24.84 -10.03
CA LYS A 102 2.58 24.82 -11.33
C LYS A 102 2.46 23.40 -11.92
N PRO A 103 1.92 22.41 -11.18
CA PRO A 103 1.84 21.04 -11.69
C PRO A 103 0.94 20.94 -12.93
N ASP A 104 1.29 20.04 -13.83
CA ASP A 104 0.50 19.68 -15.00
C ASP A 104 -0.59 18.67 -14.63
N VAL A 105 -0.32 17.82 -13.64
CA VAL A 105 -1.28 16.88 -13.06
C VAL A 105 -1.01 16.69 -11.56
N VAL A 106 -2.06 16.39 -10.81
CA VAL A 106 -2.01 16.16 -9.37
C VAL A 106 -2.56 14.76 -9.07
N ILE A 107 -1.85 13.98 -8.26
CA ILE A 107 -2.31 12.66 -7.80
C ILE A 107 -2.51 12.63 -6.28
N GLY A 108 -3.70 12.23 -5.83
CA GLY A 108 -4.01 11.98 -4.43
C GLY A 108 -3.96 10.50 -4.10
N MET A 109 -3.02 10.08 -3.25
CA MET A 109 -2.91 8.69 -2.78
C MET A 109 -3.65 8.44 -1.46
N GLY A 110 -4.47 9.39 -1.00
CA GLY A 110 -5.11 9.36 0.32
C GLY A 110 -4.34 10.12 1.40
N GLY A 111 -4.73 9.93 2.66
CA GLY A 111 -4.20 10.71 3.79
C GLY A 111 -4.76 12.13 3.91
N PHE A 112 -4.43 12.83 5.00
CA PHE A 112 -5.05 14.14 5.31
C PHE A 112 -4.60 15.28 4.38
N ALA A 113 -3.41 15.17 3.77
CA ALA A 113 -2.93 16.18 2.82
C ALA A 113 -3.72 16.16 1.49
N SER A 114 -4.17 14.97 1.04
CA SER A 114 -4.89 14.80 -0.23
C SER A 114 -6.23 15.54 -0.27
N GLY A 115 -6.93 15.67 0.87
CA GLY A 115 -8.22 16.36 0.95
C GLY A 115 -8.15 17.83 0.54
N PRO A 116 -7.47 18.69 1.33
CA PRO A 116 -7.30 20.10 0.98
C PRO A 116 -6.55 20.31 -0.34
N GLY A 117 -5.56 19.47 -0.62
CA GLY A 117 -4.80 19.52 -1.87
C GLY A 117 -5.66 19.24 -3.11
N GLY A 118 -6.48 18.19 -3.07
CA GLY A 118 -7.39 17.84 -4.17
C GLY A 118 -8.46 18.91 -4.42
N VAL A 119 -9.03 19.48 -3.35
CA VAL A 119 -9.95 20.62 -3.48
C VAL A 119 -9.25 21.83 -4.10
N ALA A 120 -8.02 22.15 -3.66
CA ALA A 120 -7.25 23.26 -4.23
C ALA A 120 -6.91 23.03 -5.71
N ALA A 121 -6.54 21.81 -6.10
CA ALA A 121 -6.28 21.44 -7.49
C ALA A 121 -7.53 21.62 -8.37
N TRP A 122 -8.67 21.11 -7.91
CA TRP A 122 -9.95 21.27 -8.59
C TRP A 122 -10.35 22.76 -8.76
N LEU A 123 -10.26 23.56 -7.69
CA LEU A 123 -10.52 25.01 -7.73
C LEU A 123 -9.56 25.78 -8.64
N MET A 124 -8.41 25.20 -8.98
CA MET A 124 -7.42 25.77 -9.88
C MET A 124 -7.48 25.19 -11.30
N GLY A 125 -8.45 24.31 -11.59
CA GLY A 125 -8.58 23.66 -12.89
C GLY A 125 -7.42 22.71 -13.22
N LYS A 126 -6.73 22.18 -12.20
CA LYS A 126 -5.64 21.22 -12.40
C LYS A 126 -6.19 19.79 -12.51
N PRO A 127 -5.74 18.99 -13.50
CA PRO A 127 -6.12 17.58 -13.61
C PRO A 127 -5.82 16.83 -12.31
N LEU A 128 -6.85 16.16 -11.78
CA LEU A 128 -6.81 15.45 -10.50
C LEU A 128 -7.06 13.96 -10.70
N ILE A 129 -6.07 13.15 -10.34
CA ILE A 129 -6.13 11.69 -10.23
C ILE A 129 -6.23 11.33 -8.76
N LEU A 130 -7.04 10.33 -8.43
CA LEU A 130 -7.00 9.68 -7.13
C LEU A 130 -6.54 8.24 -7.28
N HIS A 131 -5.85 7.73 -6.28
CA HIS A 131 -5.61 6.31 -6.11
C HIS A 131 -6.11 5.87 -4.73
N GLU A 132 -7.03 4.91 -4.71
CA GLU A 132 -7.47 4.26 -3.48
C GLU A 132 -6.81 2.90 -3.34
N GLN A 133 -6.04 2.70 -2.28
CA GLN A 133 -5.31 1.46 -2.07
C GLN A 133 -6.19 0.37 -1.48
N ASN A 134 -7.10 0.73 -0.58
CA ASN A 134 -7.90 -0.23 0.17
C ASN A 134 -9.12 -0.69 -0.62
N ALA A 135 -9.60 -1.90 -0.33
CA ALA A 135 -10.82 -2.45 -0.91
C ALA A 135 -12.08 -1.67 -0.49
N ALA A 136 -12.01 -0.91 0.61
CA ALA A 136 -13.03 0.05 1.02
C ALA A 136 -12.49 1.49 0.93
N PRO A 137 -13.17 2.40 0.22
CA PRO A 137 -12.62 3.72 -0.06
C PRO A 137 -12.68 4.58 1.19
N GLY A 138 -11.53 5.17 1.53
CA GLY A 138 -11.41 6.09 2.64
C GLY A 138 -12.27 7.33 2.42
N MET A 139 -12.71 7.96 3.51
CA MET A 139 -13.59 9.13 3.44
C MET A 139 -13.07 10.26 2.53
N THR A 140 -11.78 10.57 2.59
CA THR A 140 -11.17 11.62 1.75
C THR A 140 -11.29 11.29 0.28
N ASN A 141 -10.87 10.08 -0.13
CA ASN A 141 -10.96 9.64 -1.51
C ASN A 141 -12.42 9.51 -1.97
N ARG A 142 -13.32 9.05 -1.10
CA ARG A 142 -14.76 8.99 -1.38
C ARG A 142 -15.37 10.35 -1.72
N LEU A 143 -14.97 11.40 -1.02
CA LEU A 143 -15.43 12.76 -1.28
C LEU A 143 -14.77 13.36 -2.52
N LEU A 144 -13.45 13.25 -2.64
CA LEU A 144 -12.70 13.78 -3.79
C LEU A 144 -13.05 13.06 -5.10
N ALA A 145 -13.47 11.80 -5.05
CA ALA A 145 -13.85 11.04 -6.24
C ALA A 145 -14.97 11.73 -7.03
N ARG A 146 -15.80 12.57 -6.40
CA ARG A 146 -16.84 13.33 -7.10
C ARG A 146 -16.27 14.39 -8.05
N ILE A 147 -15.12 14.97 -7.71
CA ILE A 147 -14.48 16.07 -8.44
C ILE A 147 -13.24 15.65 -9.24
N ALA A 148 -12.69 14.46 -8.99
CA ALA A 148 -11.53 13.94 -9.70
C ALA A 148 -11.84 13.61 -11.18
N ASN A 149 -10.84 13.79 -12.04
CA ASN A 149 -10.87 13.42 -13.47
C ASN A 149 -10.78 11.90 -13.65
N ARG A 150 -9.97 11.24 -12.81
CA ARG A 150 -9.74 9.79 -12.80
C ARG A 150 -9.63 9.28 -11.36
N VAL A 151 -10.15 8.09 -11.10
CA VAL A 151 -10.12 7.38 -9.83
C VAL A 151 -9.59 5.98 -10.09
N LEU A 152 -8.38 5.73 -9.62
CA LEU A 152 -7.67 4.48 -9.77
C LEU A 152 -7.84 3.66 -8.49
N THR A 153 -8.05 2.35 -8.61
CA THR A 153 -8.28 1.46 -7.45
C THR A 153 -7.26 0.34 -7.39
N GLY A 154 -6.86 0.03 -6.15
CA GLY A 154 -5.98 -1.09 -5.83
C GLY A 154 -6.67 -2.44 -5.97
N PHE A 155 -7.94 -2.50 -5.60
CA PHE A 155 -8.78 -3.71 -5.70
C PHE A 155 -9.97 -3.46 -6.64
N ALA A 156 -10.57 -4.55 -7.12
CA ALA A 156 -11.84 -4.49 -7.83
C ALA A 156 -12.96 -4.01 -6.88
N ASP A 157 -14.06 -3.49 -7.46
CA ASP A 157 -15.30 -3.15 -6.75
C ASP A 157 -15.18 -2.25 -5.51
N THR A 158 -14.12 -1.44 -5.45
CA THR A 158 -13.83 -0.56 -4.31
C THR A 158 -14.89 0.53 -4.16
N PHE A 159 -15.34 1.14 -5.24
CA PHE A 159 -16.40 2.15 -5.21
C PHE A 159 -17.73 1.57 -5.70
N ASP A 160 -18.85 1.92 -5.05
CA ASP A 160 -20.20 1.55 -5.51
C ASP A 160 -20.46 1.97 -6.97
N ALA A 161 -19.81 3.05 -7.42
CA ALA A 161 -19.88 3.53 -8.80
C ALA A 161 -19.24 2.54 -9.80
N GLN A 162 -18.25 1.74 -9.39
CA GLN A 162 -17.70 0.62 -10.18
C GLN A 162 -18.74 -0.50 -10.29
N GLN A 163 -19.42 -0.82 -9.19
CA GLN A 163 -20.44 -1.89 -9.14
C GLN A 163 -21.70 -1.56 -9.94
N LYS A 164 -22.04 -0.27 -10.08
CA LYS A 164 -23.19 0.19 -10.89
C LYS A 164 -22.89 0.30 -12.38
N ALA A 165 -21.61 0.40 -12.76
CA ALA A 165 -21.20 0.53 -14.14
C ALA A 165 -21.42 -0.76 -14.94
N SER A 166 -21.44 -1.94 -14.31
CA SER A 166 -21.66 -3.24 -14.96
C SER A 166 -23.10 -3.52 -15.41
N ALA A 167 -23.99 -2.52 -15.45
CA ALA A 167 -25.43 -2.71 -15.69
C ALA A 167 -26.10 -1.81 -16.76
N THR A 168 -25.48 -0.75 -17.31
CA THR A 168 -26.15 0.15 -18.29
C THR A 168 -25.20 1.00 -19.16
N GLU A 169 -25.65 1.47 -20.34
CA GLU A 169 -24.96 2.30 -21.35
C GLU A 169 -24.31 3.63 -20.85
N GLN A 170 -24.54 4.06 -19.59
CA GLN A 170 -23.67 5.03 -18.92
C GLN A 170 -22.24 4.48 -18.64
N GLU A 171 -22.00 3.21 -18.99
CA GLU A 171 -20.74 2.47 -18.96
C GLU A 171 -19.55 3.32 -19.41
N THR A 172 -19.52 3.84 -20.65
CA THR A 172 -18.27 4.34 -21.24
C THR A 172 -17.66 5.55 -20.51
N LYS A 173 -18.49 6.40 -19.87
CA LYS A 173 -18.01 7.56 -19.09
C LYS A 173 -17.66 7.20 -17.64
N LEU A 174 -18.38 6.26 -17.02
CA LEU A 174 -18.05 5.79 -15.67
C LEU A 174 -16.83 4.85 -15.68
N THR A 175 -16.68 4.00 -16.70
CA THR A 175 -15.49 3.17 -16.93
C THR A 175 -14.26 4.01 -17.22
N ASP A 176 -14.44 5.15 -17.89
CA ASP A 176 -13.36 6.10 -18.12
C ASP A 176 -12.86 6.73 -16.83
N LYS A 177 -13.77 7.03 -15.89
CA LYS A 177 -13.43 7.67 -14.62
C LYS A 177 -12.81 6.69 -13.63
N TYR A 178 -13.39 5.50 -13.47
CA TYR A 178 -12.95 4.51 -12.48
C TYR A 178 -12.19 3.38 -13.15
N GLN A 179 -10.94 3.16 -12.76
CA GLN A 179 -10.09 2.12 -13.34
C GLN A 179 -9.44 1.27 -12.24
N TRP A 180 -9.63 -0.05 -12.31
CA TRP A 180 -8.89 -0.98 -11.46
C TRP A 180 -7.51 -1.20 -12.05
N VAL A 181 -6.49 -0.64 -11.38
CA VAL A 181 -5.10 -0.67 -11.84
C VAL A 181 -4.20 -1.54 -10.97
N GLY A 182 -4.68 -1.96 -9.79
CA GLY A 182 -3.84 -2.62 -8.81
C GLY A 182 -3.15 -1.65 -7.87
N ASN A 183 -2.46 -2.16 -6.87
CA ASN A 183 -1.67 -1.35 -5.95
C ASN A 183 -0.22 -1.28 -6.45
N PRO A 184 0.36 -0.08 -6.64
CA PRO A 184 1.79 0.08 -6.92
C PRO A 184 2.63 -0.53 -5.79
N VAL A 185 3.32 -1.64 -6.10
CA VAL A 185 4.30 -2.27 -5.22
C VAL A 185 5.71 -1.78 -5.55
N ARG A 186 6.69 -2.05 -4.67
CA ARG A 186 8.10 -1.71 -4.91
C ARG A 186 8.62 -2.48 -6.13
N ALA A 187 9.64 -1.94 -6.80
CA ALA A 187 10.39 -2.69 -7.82
C ALA A 187 10.98 -3.99 -7.22
N GLY A 188 11.17 -5.03 -8.03
CA GLY A 188 11.65 -6.34 -7.58
C GLY A 188 10.54 -7.39 -7.43
N PHE A 189 9.30 -6.99 -7.12
CA PHE A 189 8.21 -7.95 -6.91
C PHE A 189 7.76 -8.65 -8.21
N ALA A 190 7.78 -7.93 -9.34
CA ALA A 190 7.41 -8.50 -10.63
C ALA A 190 8.44 -9.55 -11.09
N GLU A 191 9.71 -9.38 -10.71
CA GLU A 191 10.81 -10.27 -11.04
C GLU A 191 10.88 -11.53 -10.16
N ILE A 192 10.12 -11.61 -9.06
CA ILE A 192 10.09 -12.81 -8.20
C ILE A 192 9.61 -14.01 -9.03
N PRO A 193 10.37 -15.12 -9.10
CA PRO A 193 9.96 -16.30 -9.83
C PRO A 193 8.80 -17.01 -9.12
N PRO A 194 7.86 -17.65 -9.86
CA PRO A 194 6.79 -18.42 -9.25
C PRO A 194 7.33 -19.53 -8.36
N LYS A 195 6.71 -19.72 -7.19
CA LYS A 195 7.03 -20.83 -6.30
C LYS A 195 6.79 -22.16 -7.00
N GLN A 196 7.75 -23.07 -6.88
CA GLN A 196 7.69 -24.41 -7.44
C GLN A 196 7.46 -25.42 -6.32
N VAL A 197 6.81 -26.53 -6.67
CA VAL A 197 6.72 -27.69 -5.80
C VAL A 197 8.12 -28.26 -5.62
N SER A 198 8.62 -28.27 -4.38
CA SER A 198 9.90 -28.89 -4.07
C SER A 198 9.72 -30.40 -3.90
N GLU A 199 10.56 -31.20 -4.55
CA GLU A 199 10.63 -32.66 -4.35
C GLU A 199 11.25 -33.03 -3.00
N THR A 200 12.05 -32.14 -2.43
CA THR A 200 12.66 -32.30 -1.09
C THR A 200 12.03 -31.35 -0.10
N HIS A 201 11.48 -31.87 1.00
CA HIS A 201 10.88 -31.07 2.06
C HIS A 201 11.94 -30.62 3.06
N GLY A 202 12.48 -29.41 2.85
CA GLY A 202 13.26 -28.69 3.87
C GLY A 202 12.35 -28.06 4.93
N PRO A 203 12.91 -27.28 5.87
CA PRO A 203 12.11 -26.53 6.83
C PRO A 203 11.24 -25.48 6.13
N LEU A 204 10.06 -25.24 6.68
CA LEU A 204 9.13 -24.24 6.14
C LEU A 204 9.64 -22.84 6.46
N ASN A 205 9.90 -22.02 5.43
CA ASN A 205 10.34 -20.64 5.61
C ASN A 205 9.14 -19.73 5.89
N ILE A 206 9.08 -19.13 7.07
CA ILE A 206 7.95 -18.32 7.54
C ILE A 206 8.40 -16.88 7.73
N LEU A 207 7.78 -15.97 7.00
CA LEU A 207 7.98 -14.53 7.15
C LEU A 207 6.83 -13.91 7.93
N ILE A 208 7.14 -13.19 9.01
CA ILE A 208 6.15 -12.52 9.86
C ILE A 208 6.29 -11.01 9.66
N LEU A 209 5.20 -10.35 9.25
CA LEU A 209 5.19 -8.92 8.93
C LEU A 209 4.18 -8.16 9.81
N GLY A 210 4.70 -7.40 10.78
CA GLY A 210 3.92 -6.50 11.62
C GLY A 210 3.68 -5.11 11.01
N GLY A 211 4.40 -4.75 9.95
CA GLY A 211 4.42 -3.41 9.37
C GLY A 211 5.38 -2.48 10.13
N SER A 212 5.52 -1.23 9.66
CA SER A 212 6.57 -0.31 10.15
C SER A 212 6.52 -0.02 11.66
N LEU A 213 5.31 -0.02 12.25
CA LEU A 213 5.10 0.17 13.69
C LEU A 213 5.05 -1.14 14.47
N GLY A 214 5.12 -2.28 13.78
CA GLY A 214 4.93 -3.58 14.37
C GLY A 214 3.47 -3.92 14.65
N ALA A 215 3.23 -5.20 14.93
CA ALA A 215 1.92 -5.69 15.34
C ALA A 215 2.09 -6.49 16.62
N LYS A 216 1.82 -5.87 17.77
CA LYS A 216 1.95 -6.50 19.09
C LYS A 216 1.34 -7.90 19.17
N ALA A 217 0.13 -8.08 18.62
CA ALA A 217 -0.52 -9.39 18.58
C ALA A 217 0.28 -10.45 17.80
N LEU A 218 0.93 -10.08 16.68
CA LEU A 218 1.82 -10.99 15.95
C LEU A 218 3.11 -11.24 16.74
N ASN A 219 3.70 -10.17 17.25
CA ASN A 219 4.94 -10.19 18.03
C ASN A 219 4.87 -11.14 19.24
N GLU A 220 3.72 -11.20 19.91
CA GLU A 220 3.54 -12.00 21.14
C GLU A 220 3.03 -13.42 20.87
N ASN A 221 2.15 -13.62 19.89
CA ASN A 221 1.43 -14.90 19.75
C ASN A 221 2.00 -15.82 18.66
N VAL A 222 2.56 -15.27 17.58
CA VAL A 222 3.10 -16.09 16.48
C VAL A 222 4.34 -16.88 16.93
N PRO A 223 5.33 -16.30 17.64
CA PRO A 223 6.48 -17.07 18.12
C PRO A 223 6.09 -18.24 19.02
N LEU A 224 5.08 -18.06 19.88
CA LEU A 224 4.57 -19.11 20.79
C LEU A 224 3.93 -20.29 20.02
N ALA A 225 3.25 -20.01 18.91
CA ALA A 225 2.70 -21.07 18.07
C ALA A 225 3.80 -21.81 17.30
N LEU A 226 4.79 -21.07 16.77
CA LEU A 226 5.88 -21.62 15.98
C LEU A 226 6.86 -22.46 16.80
N ALA A 227 7.11 -22.10 18.06
CA ALA A 227 8.04 -22.82 18.95
C ALA A 227 7.66 -24.29 19.22
N LYS A 228 6.44 -24.70 18.85
CA LYS A 228 5.96 -26.09 18.95
C LYS A 228 6.42 -26.98 17.79
N HIS A 229 7.14 -26.41 16.82
CA HIS A 229 7.54 -27.10 15.59
C HIS A 229 9.03 -26.89 15.33
N ASP A 230 9.76 -27.99 15.13
CA ASP A 230 11.21 -27.95 14.92
C ASP A 230 11.62 -27.75 13.44
N ASN A 231 10.67 -27.90 12.50
CA ASN A 231 10.92 -27.84 11.06
C ASN A 231 10.49 -26.50 10.42
N VAL A 232 10.84 -25.38 11.06
CA VAL A 232 10.53 -24.02 10.58
C VAL A 232 11.78 -23.14 10.60
N MET A 233 11.89 -22.25 9.61
CA MET A 233 12.85 -21.15 9.60
C MET A 233 12.07 -19.84 9.62
N VAL A 234 12.41 -18.91 10.51
CA VAL A 234 11.56 -17.74 10.78
C VAL A 234 12.32 -16.43 10.53
N ARG A 235 11.73 -15.53 9.75
CA ARG A 235 12.13 -14.12 9.71
C ARG A 235 10.97 -13.28 10.23
N HIS A 236 11.19 -12.51 11.29
CA HIS A 236 10.17 -11.71 11.95
C HIS A 236 10.53 -10.23 11.90
N GLN A 237 9.76 -9.46 11.12
CA GLN A 237 9.78 -8.00 11.15
C GLN A 237 8.86 -7.49 12.27
N CYS A 238 9.43 -7.13 13.42
CA CYS A 238 8.67 -6.82 14.64
C CYS A 238 8.23 -5.36 14.75
N GLY A 239 8.77 -4.46 13.92
CA GLY A 239 8.54 -3.02 13.98
C GLY A 239 9.44 -2.29 14.97
N LYS A 240 9.51 -0.96 14.80
CA LYS A 240 10.36 -0.05 15.58
C LYS A 240 10.04 -0.13 17.08
N GLY A 241 11.07 -0.33 17.91
CA GLY A 241 10.97 -0.36 19.37
C GLY A 241 10.58 -1.72 19.96
N HIS A 242 10.42 -2.76 19.14
CA HIS A 242 10.02 -4.10 19.58
C HIS A 242 11.14 -5.15 19.52
N LEU A 243 12.32 -4.80 18.98
CA LEU A 243 13.39 -5.75 18.72
C LEU A 243 13.84 -6.50 19.97
N ALA A 244 14.08 -5.78 21.07
CA ALA A 244 14.59 -6.38 22.31
C ALA A 244 13.60 -7.39 22.90
N SER A 245 12.33 -6.99 23.07
CA SER A 245 11.30 -7.84 23.65
C SER A 245 10.98 -9.07 22.79
N VAL A 246 10.98 -8.92 21.47
CA VAL A 246 10.69 -10.05 20.57
C VAL A 246 11.87 -11.01 20.50
N ASN A 247 13.12 -10.52 20.49
CA ASN A 247 14.30 -11.38 20.60
C ASN A 247 14.30 -12.20 21.90
N GLU A 248 13.95 -11.58 23.03
CA GLU A 248 13.88 -12.26 24.33
C GLU A 248 12.82 -13.37 24.29
N LEU A 249 11.66 -13.09 23.70
CA LEU A 249 10.62 -14.10 23.50
C LEU A 249 11.14 -15.28 22.68
N TYR A 250 11.74 -15.05 21.50
CA TYR A 250 12.31 -16.14 20.70
C TYR A 250 13.37 -16.95 21.45
N LYS A 251 14.30 -16.29 22.15
CA LYS A 251 15.32 -16.98 22.97
C LYS A 251 14.73 -17.84 24.07
N SER A 252 13.59 -17.45 24.63
CA SER A 252 12.93 -18.20 25.69
C SER A 252 12.13 -19.40 25.17
N GLN A 253 11.73 -19.40 23.90
CA GLN A 253 10.83 -20.40 23.32
C GLN A 253 11.53 -21.36 22.36
N PHE A 254 12.59 -20.93 21.67
CA PHE A 254 13.31 -21.72 20.68
C PHE A 254 14.65 -22.22 21.25
N SER A 255 14.92 -23.51 21.08
CA SER A 255 16.16 -24.15 21.53
C SER A 255 17.34 -23.82 20.61
N ASP A 256 17.11 -23.70 19.31
CA ASP A 256 18.11 -23.36 18.31
C ASP A 256 17.93 -21.90 17.84
N SER A 257 18.95 -21.08 18.05
CA SER A 257 18.95 -19.67 17.61
C SER A 257 19.24 -19.48 16.13
N SER A 258 19.65 -20.54 15.41
CA SER A 258 19.91 -20.49 13.97
C SER A 258 18.64 -20.58 13.11
N THR A 259 17.51 -20.95 13.70
CA THR A 259 16.23 -21.14 13.00
C THR A 259 15.38 -19.87 12.92
N TRP A 260 15.81 -18.76 13.52
CA TRP A 260 15.04 -17.53 13.52
C TRP A 260 15.88 -16.26 13.46
N GLN A 261 15.29 -15.20 12.91
CA GLN A 261 15.87 -13.86 12.84
C GLN A 261 14.78 -12.82 13.10
N VAL A 262 15.05 -11.88 14.02
CA VAL A 262 14.15 -10.75 14.32
C VAL A 262 14.79 -9.45 13.86
N THR A 263 14.03 -8.61 13.15
CA THR A 263 14.46 -7.29 12.67
C THR A 263 13.37 -6.25 12.91
N GLU A 264 13.73 -4.98 13.10
CA GLU A 264 12.73 -3.91 13.18
C GLU A 264 12.15 -3.57 11.82
N PHE A 265 12.97 -3.63 10.77
CA PHE A 265 12.63 -3.29 9.40
C PHE A 265 13.33 -4.25 8.44
N VAL A 266 12.71 -4.47 7.28
CA VAL A 266 13.26 -5.26 6.20
C VAL A 266 13.46 -4.33 5.01
N ASP A 267 14.72 -4.15 4.62
CA ASP A 267 15.09 -3.23 3.54
C ASP A 267 14.71 -3.83 2.18
N ASP A 268 15.15 -5.06 1.91
CA ASP A 268 14.83 -5.81 0.70
C ASP A 268 13.59 -6.70 0.92
N MET A 269 12.42 -6.08 0.80
CA MET A 269 11.14 -6.80 0.88
C MET A 269 10.99 -7.87 -0.20
N PRO A 270 11.25 -7.60 -1.51
CA PRO A 270 11.17 -8.65 -2.54
C PRO A 270 11.96 -9.91 -2.21
N GLN A 271 13.21 -9.77 -1.74
CA GLN A 271 14.01 -10.91 -1.34
C GLN A 271 13.43 -11.66 -0.12
N ALA A 272 12.87 -10.93 0.86
CA ALA A 272 12.24 -11.56 2.01
C ALA A 272 10.99 -12.38 1.61
N TYR A 273 10.17 -11.86 0.70
CA TYR A 273 9.02 -12.59 0.16
C TYR A 273 9.44 -13.77 -0.72
N GLN A 274 10.50 -13.62 -1.52
CA GLN A 274 11.04 -14.71 -2.34
C GLN A 274 11.57 -15.87 -1.47
N TRP A 275 12.17 -15.55 -0.31
CA TRP A 275 12.63 -16.54 0.66
C TRP A 275 11.46 -17.27 1.35
N ALA A 276 10.37 -16.57 1.65
CA ALA A 276 9.25 -17.12 2.41
C ALA A 276 8.42 -18.15 1.62
N ASP A 277 8.02 -19.24 2.28
CA ASP A 277 7.03 -20.19 1.77
C ASP A 277 5.63 -19.88 2.30
N LEU A 278 5.57 -19.27 3.49
CA LEU A 278 4.36 -18.78 4.13
C LEU A 278 4.61 -17.40 4.75
N VAL A 279 3.66 -16.48 4.55
CA VAL A 279 3.67 -15.15 5.19
C VAL A 279 2.56 -15.05 6.23
N ILE A 280 2.89 -14.63 7.45
CA ILE A 280 1.91 -14.32 8.51
C ILE A 280 1.94 -12.82 8.74
N CYS A 281 0.88 -12.11 8.39
CA CYS A 281 0.94 -10.65 8.29
C CYS A 281 -0.37 -9.93 8.60
N ARG A 282 -0.28 -8.62 8.82
CA ARG A 282 -1.45 -7.74 8.77
C ARG A 282 -1.99 -7.64 7.35
N ALA A 283 -3.29 -7.39 7.23
CA ALA A 283 -3.96 -7.25 5.93
C ALA A 283 -4.03 -5.80 5.43
N GLY A 284 -2.90 -5.08 5.50
CA GLY A 284 -2.78 -3.77 4.86
C GLY A 284 -2.89 -3.89 3.34
N ALA A 285 -3.44 -2.88 2.65
CA ALA A 285 -3.65 -2.93 1.20
C ALA A 285 -2.37 -3.27 0.41
N LEU A 286 -1.25 -2.62 0.76
CA LEU A 286 0.03 -2.94 0.14
C LEU A 286 0.55 -4.31 0.52
N THR A 287 0.39 -4.76 1.77
CA THR A 287 0.83 -6.09 2.18
C THR A 287 0.08 -7.19 1.42
N VAL A 288 -1.24 -7.05 1.24
CA VAL A 288 -2.04 -7.97 0.43
C VAL A 288 -1.58 -7.94 -1.04
N ALA A 289 -1.32 -6.75 -1.58
CA ALA A 289 -0.82 -6.61 -2.95
C ALA A 289 0.60 -7.18 -3.13
N GLU A 290 1.48 -7.04 -2.14
CA GLU A 290 2.83 -7.62 -2.11
C GLU A 290 2.79 -9.15 -2.01
N VAL A 291 1.90 -9.71 -1.19
CA VAL A 291 1.65 -11.16 -1.12
C VAL A 291 1.20 -11.69 -2.48
N ALA A 292 0.19 -11.04 -3.08
CA ALA A 292 -0.28 -11.40 -4.41
C ALA A 292 0.85 -11.28 -5.43
N ALA A 293 1.55 -10.15 -5.45
CA ALA A 293 2.66 -9.92 -6.35
C ALA A 293 3.76 -10.95 -6.16
N ALA A 294 4.17 -11.31 -4.94
CA ALA A 294 5.20 -12.31 -4.70
C ALA A 294 4.75 -13.75 -5.03
N GLY A 295 3.44 -14.02 -5.05
CA GLY A 295 2.91 -15.36 -5.29
C GLY A 295 3.21 -16.33 -4.16
N VAL A 296 3.03 -15.88 -2.91
CA VAL A 296 3.31 -16.68 -1.71
C VAL A 296 2.02 -16.92 -0.92
N ALA A 297 1.94 -18.07 -0.24
CA ALA A 297 0.84 -18.35 0.67
C ALA A 297 0.84 -17.37 1.84
N ALA A 298 -0.34 -17.00 2.35
CA ALA A 298 -0.45 -16.09 3.47
C ALA A 298 -1.56 -16.43 4.46
N ILE A 299 -1.27 -16.22 5.74
CA ILE A 299 -2.25 -16.10 6.81
C ILE A 299 -2.36 -14.63 7.19
N PHE A 300 -3.48 -14.03 6.85
CA PHE A 300 -3.82 -12.65 7.16
C PHE A 300 -4.45 -12.56 8.54
N VAL A 301 -3.91 -11.66 9.36
CA VAL A 301 -4.45 -11.32 10.69
C VAL A 301 -4.87 -9.86 10.70
N PRO A 302 -6.09 -9.52 10.22
CA PRO A 302 -6.57 -8.14 10.17
C PRO A 302 -6.52 -7.43 11.53
N LEU A 303 -6.26 -6.13 11.52
CA LEU A 303 -6.39 -5.29 12.71
C LEU A 303 -7.88 -5.10 13.05
N PRO A 304 -8.36 -5.53 14.24
CA PRO A 304 -9.80 -5.56 14.56
C PRO A 304 -10.48 -4.19 14.64
N HIS A 305 -9.70 -3.11 14.79
CA HIS A 305 -10.19 -1.73 14.83
C HIS A 305 -9.70 -0.91 13.62
N ALA A 306 -9.38 -1.59 12.52
CA ALA A 306 -9.11 -0.92 11.25
C ALA A 306 -10.32 -0.07 10.85
N VAL A 307 -10.06 1.16 10.41
CA VAL A 307 -11.10 2.09 9.98
C VAL A 307 -11.98 1.44 8.91
N ASP A 308 -13.29 1.38 9.13
CA ASP A 308 -14.27 0.83 8.18
C ASP A 308 -14.02 -0.66 7.81
N ASP A 309 -13.33 -1.39 8.71
CA ASP A 309 -12.91 -2.79 8.57
C ASP A 309 -12.14 -3.08 7.27
N HIS A 310 -11.33 -2.10 6.84
CA HIS A 310 -10.65 -2.18 5.55
C HIS A 310 -9.66 -3.34 5.45
N GLN A 311 -9.03 -3.76 6.56
CA GLN A 311 -8.03 -4.84 6.51
C GLN A 311 -8.66 -6.20 6.22
N THR A 312 -9.81 -6.50 6.84
CA THR A 312 -10.57 -7.72 6.58
C THR A 312 -10.97 -7.76 5.10
N LYS A 313 -11.54 -6.66 4.59
CA LYS A 313 -11.91 -6.53 3.17
C LYS A 313 -10.74 -6.67 2.21
N ASN A 314 -9.57 -6.10 2.54
CA ASN A 314 -8.37 -6.27 1.72
C ASN A 314 -7.99 -7.76 1.64
N ALA A 315 -7.89 -8.46 2.78
CA ALA A 315 -7.55 -9.89 2.80
C ALA A 315 -8.59 -10.75 2.05
N GLN A 316 -9.88 -10.40 2.18
CA GLN A 316 -11.01 -11.08 1.55
C GLN A 316 -10.79 -11.26 0.03
N THR A 317 -10.17 -10.26 -0.63
CA THR A 317 -9.91 -10.30 -2.09
C THR A 317 -9.03 -11.47 -2.54
N LEU A 318 -8.17 -12.00 -1.65
CA LEU A 318 -7.39 -13.21 -1.90
C LEU A 318 -8.07 -14.43 -1.28
N VAL A 319 -8.62 -14.30 -0.06
CA VAL A 319 -9.20 -15.41 0.69
C VAL A 319 -10.40 -16.04 -0.05
N GLU A 320 -11.25 -15.23 -0.69
CA GLU A 320 -12.40 -15.71 -1.47
C GLU A 320 -12.01 -16.51 -2.71
N GLN A 321 -10.74 -16.44 -3.11
CA GLN A 321 -10.17 -17.17 -4.26
C GLN A 321 -9.23 -18.29 -3.80
N ASP A 322 -9.28 -18.69 -2.52
CA ASP A 322 -8.35 -19.63 -1.87
C ASP A 322 -6.87 -19.22 -2.01
N ALA A 323 -6.58 -17.93 -2.14
CA ALA A 323 -5.23 -17.37 -2.29
C ALA A 323 -4.66 -16.85 -0.95
N GLY A 324 -5.23 -17.28 0.16
CA GLY A 324 -4.81 -16.94 1.52
C GLY A 324 -5.82 -17.41 2.56
N HIS A 325 -5.43 -17.39 3.82
CA HIS A 325 -6.31 -17.64 4.95
C HIS A 325 -6.51 -16.37 5.77
N LEU A 326 -7.74 -16.17 6.25
CA LEU A 326 -8.05 -15.13 7.22
C LEU A 326 -8.10 -15.74 8.61
N LEU A 327 -7.29 -15.25 9.53
CA LEU A 327 -7.30 -15.62 10.94
C LEU A 327 -7.59 -14.38 11.76
N ALA A 328 -8.75 -14.33 12.41
CA ALA A 328 -9.11 -13.15 13.20
C ALA A 328 -8.14 -13.00 14.39
N GLN A 329 -7.83 -11.77 14.79
CA GLN A 329 -6.82 -11.55 15.84
C GLN A 329 -7.21 -12.18 17.19
N ASN A 330 -8.50 -12.21 17.52
CA ASN A 330 -9.00 -12.91 18.71
C ASN A 330 -8.75 -14.42 18.63
N GLU A 331 -8.92 -15.02 17.45
CA GLU A 331 -8.62 -16.44 17.22
C GLU A 331 -7.11 -16.72 17.32
N LEU A 332 -6.26 -15.83 16.78
CA LEU A 332 -4.81 -15.90 16.95
C LEU A 332 -4.43 -15.95 18.44
N VAL A 333 -4.95 -15.02 19.24
CA VAL A 333 -4.67 -14.95 20.69
C VAL A 333 -5.18 -16.20 21.42
N ASN A 334 -6.27 -16.80 20.95
CA ASN A 334 -6.83 -18.03 21.50
C ASN A 334 -6.18 -19.32 20.96
N GLY A 335 -5.03 -19.21 20.26
CA GLY A 335 -4.25 -20.36 19.80
C GLY A 335 -4.66 -20.93 18.44
N GLY A 336 -5.59 -20.28 17.72
CA GLY A 336 -6.13 -20.72 16.43
C GLY A 336 -5.09 -20.81 15.30
N LEU A 337 -3.90 -20.23 15.48
CA LEU A 337 -2.80 -20.38 14.52
C LEU A 337 -2.20 -21.80 14.50
N THR A 338 -2.18 -22.50 15.64
CA THR A 338 -1.57 -23.84 15.76
C THR A 338 -2.13 -24.84 14.74
N PRO A 339 -3.45 -25.08 14.66
CA PRO A 339 -4.01 -26.02 13.69
C PRO A 339 -3.77 -25.60 12.22
N LEU A 340 -3.72 -24.30 11.93
CA LEU A 340 -3.38 -23.82 10.59
C LEU A 340 -1.93 -24.14 10.22
N LEU A 341 -0.99 -23.96 11.16
CA LEU A 341 0.42 -24.29 10.95
C LEU A 341 0.62 -25.79 10.73
N GLU A 342 -0.08 -26.64 11.47
CA GLU A 342 -0.03 -28.10 11.29
C GLU A 342 -0.45 -28.51 9.87
N ILE A 343 -1.51 -27.90 9.33
CA ILE A 343 -1.93 -28.13 7.93
C ILE A 343 -0.85 -27.64 6.96
N CYS A 344 -0.31 -26.44 7.16
CA CYS A 344 0.72 -25.86 6.29
C CYS A 344 1.99 -26.71 6.25
N LEU A 345 2.44 -27.20 7.40
CA LEU A 345 3.62 -28.07 7.54
C LEU A 345 3.40 -29.44 6.90
N ALA A 346 2.20 -30.00 7.02
CA ALA A 346 1.86 -31.30 6.44
C ALA A 346 1.65 -31.24 4.91
N GLN A 347 1.32 -30.07 4.36
CA GLN A 347 0.91 -29.91 2.96
C GLN A 347 1.64 -28.76 2.26
N PRO A 348 2.97 -28.82 2.07
CA PRO A 348 3.73 -27.74 1.42
C PRO A 348 3.27 -27.46 -0.02
N ASN A 349 2.77 -28.47 -0.74
CA ASN A 349 2.22 -28.29 -2.09
C ASN A 349 0.95 -27.42 -2.11
N MET A 350 0.17 -27.43 -1.02
CA MET A 350 -0.98 -26.54 -0.86
C MET A 350 -0.54 -25.08 -0.81
N LEU A 351 0.60 -24.79 -0.15
CA LEU A 351 1.14 -23.44 -0.07
C LEU A 351 1.59 -22.91 -1.43
N VAL A 352 2.23 -23.75 -2.23
CA VAL A 352 2.60 -23.42 -3.62
C VAL A 352 1.36 -23.13 -4.46
N ALA A 353 0.32 -23.99 -4.36
CA ALA A 353 -0.93 -23.77 -5.08
C ALA A 353 -1.63 -22.46 -4.65
N MET A 354 -1.68 -22.17 -3.35
CA MET A 354 -2.24 -20.93 -2.81
C MET A 354 -1.46 -19.70 -3.29
N GLY A 355 -0.12 -19.76 -3.25
CA GLY A 355 0.74 -18.69 -3.77
C GLY A 355 0.55 -18.44 -5.26
N ASN A 356 0.41 -19.49 -6.07
CA ASN A 356 0.11 -19.37 -7.49
C ASN A 356 -1.26 -18.73 -7.77
N LYS A 357 -2.29 -19.07 -6.98
CA LYS A 357 -3.59 -18.38 -7.03
C LYS A 357 -3.44 -16.90 -6.67
N ALA A 358 -2.66 -16.57 -5.65
CA ALA A 358 -2.38 -15.18 -5.27
C ALA A 358 -1.68 -14.40 -6.39
N ARG A 359 -0.67 -14.99 -7.04
CA ARG A 359 0.04 -14.42 -8.19
C ARG A 359 -0.89 -14.14 -9.36
N ALA A 360 -1.84 -15.04 -9.64
CA ALA A 360 -2.80 -14.88 -10.73
C ALA A 360 -3.74 -13.67 -10.55
N LEU A 361 -3.97 -13.23 -9.30
CA LEU A 361 -4.79 -12.07 -8.97
C LEU A 361 -3.99 -10.76 -8.98
N ALA A 362 -2.65 -10.82 -9.06
CA ALA A 362 -1.80 -9.65 -9.00
C ALA A 362 -1.86 -8.81 -10.28
N LYS A 363 -1.86 -7.49 -10.10
CA LYS A 363 -1.66 -6.50 -11.18
C LYS A 363 -0.22 -6.00 -11.11
N LEU A 364 0.70 -6.72 -11.77
CA LEU A 364 2.14 -6.44 -11.72
C LEU A 364 2.54 -5.15 -12.46
N ASP A 365 1.65 -4.61 -13.30
CA ASP A 365 1.85 -3.39 -14.09
C ASP A 365 1.16 -2.15 -13.48
N ALA A 366 0.82 -2.18 -12.19
CA ALA A 366 0.09 -1.10 -11.52
C ALA A 366 0.80 0.25 -11.59
N VAL A 367 2.13 0.28 -11.40
CA VAL A 367 2.93 1.50 -11.53
C VAL A 367 2.76 2.09 -12.93
N GLN A 368 2.94 1.26 -13.97
CA GLN A 368 2.85 1.65 -15.38
C GLN A 368 1.44 2.15 -15.74
N ARG A 369 0.39 1.50 -15.24
CA ARG A 369 -1.01 1.96 -15.44
C ARG A 369 -1.26 3.32 -14.82
N VAL A 370 -0.74 3.57 -13.62
CA VAL A 370 -0.90 4.86 -12.93
C VAL A 370 -0.11 5.95 -13.67
N THR A 371 1.14 5.70 -14.05
CA THR A 371 1.96 6.69 -14.77
C THR A 371 1.40 7.02 -16.15
N HIS A 372 0.87 6.02 -16.86
CA HIS A 372 0.17 6.22 -18.13
C HIS A 372 -1.07 7.11 -17.97
N CYS A 373 -1.83 6.93 -16.88
CA CYS A 373 -2.97 7.79 -16.58
C CYS A 373 -2.56 9.25 -16.33
N CYS A 374 -1.42 9.49 -15.67
CA CYS A 374 -0.84 10.82 -15.51
C CYS A 374 -0.53 11.47 -16.87
N GLN A 375 0.18 10.75 -17.76
CA GLN A 375 0.55 11.23 -19.10
C GLN A 375 -0.68 11.61 -19.92
N LEU A 376 -1.67 10.70 -20.01
CA LEU A 376 -2.90 10.92 -20.78
C LEU A 376 -3.69 12.16 -20.33
N LEU A 377 -3.69 12.47 -19.03
CA LEU A 377 -4.38 13.64 -18.53
C LEU A 377 -3.62 14.95 -18.77
N VAL A 378 -2.29 14.91 -18.81
CA VAL A 378 -1.49 16.08 -19.21
C VAL A 378 -1.71 16.38 -20.69
N GLU A 379 -1.66 15.38 -21.57
CA GLU A 379 -1.88 15.53 -23.01
C GLU A 379 -3.26 16.10 -23.35
N LYS A 380 -4.31 15.72 -22.60
CA LYS A 380 -5.68 16.23 -22.79
C LYS A 380 -5.90 17.65 -22.25
N ALA A 381 -5.00 18.15 -21.40
CA ALA A 381 -5.13 19.45 -20.77
C ALA A 381 -4.35 20.57 -21.48
N GLN A 382 -3.43 20.19 -22.37
CA GLN A 382 -2.75 21.07 -23.34
C GLN A 382 -3.67 21.32 -24.54
#